data_AF-A0A964Z9E2-F1
#
_entry.id   AF-A0A964Z9E2-F1
#
_cell.length_a   1.000
_cell.length_b   1.000
_cell.length_c   1.000
_cell.angle_alpha   90.00
_cell.angle_beta   90.00
_cell.angle_gamma   90.00
#
_symmetry.space_group_name_H-M   'P 1'
#
loop_
_entity.id
_entity.type
_entity.pdbx_description
1 polymer ?
#
loop_
_entity_poly.entity_id
_entity_poly.type
_entity_poly.pdbx_seq_one_letter_code
_entity_poly.pdbx_strand_id
1 'polypeptide(L)'
;MYRKFTAFIMATATALSVTVAQAAPLPTDQVQWQYNWTPGTPSVSSNNSPVGVVTFTNELPTFATGSSDIVATNLRVASTLPATTPNVLTTNGAYSMGLTISMFENGTLHTGSHTFTGKLSGTFSSEASNVKNSFDPGSGSFVVFQLGSYDFTVRMDAYTPPGPPSAVQTGSISAHVEVSLRDTPPVVTETPEPGTMVLGGLALTCIGGVAWRKRRKVEAAA
;
A
#
# COMPACT_ATOMS: atom_id res chain seq x y z
N MET A 1 4.42 74.62 37.64
CA MET A 1 3.86 73.30 38.01
C MET A 1 3.42 72.61 36.73
N TYR A 2 4.27 71.80 36.09
CA TYR A 2 3.95 71.12 34.82
C TYR A 2 4.42 69.67 34.90
N ARG A 3 3.48 68.73 35.09
CA ARG A 3 3.74 67.28 35.05
C ARG A 3 3.67 66.83 33.60
N LYS A 4 4.80 66.37 33.05
CA LYS A 4 4.87 65.72 31.74
C LYS A 4 4.43 64.26 31.89
N PHE A 5 3.26 63.93 31.35
CA PHE A 5 2.77 62.57 31.19
C PHE A 5 3.41 61.97 29.93
N THR A 6 4.39 61.10 30.12
CA THR A 6 5.04 60.38 29.01
C THR A 6 4.16 59.19 28.62
N ALA A 7 3.42 59.33 27.52
CA ALA A 7 2.59 58.27 26.97
C ALA A 7 3.46 57.15 26.39
N PHE A 8 3.41 55.97 27.03
CA PHE A 8 4.01 54.74 26.53
C PHE A 8 3.08 54.15 25.45
N ILE A 9 3.39 54.41 24.18
CA ILE A 9 2.70 53.77 23.04
C ILE A 9 3.21 52.33 22.94
N MET A 10 2.42 51.39 23.46
CA MET A 10 2.69 49.96 23.39
C MET A 10 2.17 49.42 22.05
N ALA A 11 3.00 49.43 21.02
CA ALA A 11 2.69 48.84 19.72
C ALA A 11 2.67 47.31 19.83
N THR A 12 1.48 46.71 19.93
CA THR A 12 1.29 45.26 19.92
C THR A 12 1.08 44.82 18.47
N ALA A 13 2.15 44.38 17.81
CA ALA A 13 2.08 43.79 16.48
C ALA A 13 1.61 42.33 16.60
N THR A 14 0.33 42.08 16.37
CA THR A 14 -0.25 40.74 16.33
C THR A 14 0.13 40.07 15.01
N ALA A 15 1.25 39.36 14.99
CA ALA A 15 1.60 38.49 13.87
C ALA A 15 0.65 37.29 13.87
N LEU A 16 -0.37 37.34 13.01
CA LEU A 16 -1.23 36.19 12.73
C LEU A 16 -0.40 35.20 11.88
N SER A 17 0.27 34.26 12.53
CA SER A 17 0.87 33.13 11.85
C SER A 17 -0.26 32.23 11.33
N VAL A 18 -0.55 32.35 10.03
CA VAL A 18 -1.38 31.38 9.31
C VAL A 18 -0.61 30.07 9.28
N THR A 19 -0.87 29.24 10.28
CA THR A 19 -0.44 27.85 10.28
C THR A 19 -1.33 27.13 9.27
N VAL A 20 -0.77 26.82 8.11
CA VAL A 20 -1.39 25.85 7.21
C VAL A 20 -1.43 24.53 7.96
N ALA A 21 -2.62 24.15 8.42
CA ALA A 21 -2.87 22.84 8.98
C ALA A 21 -2.66 21.82 7.87
N GLN A 22 -1.46 21.26 7.77
CA GLN A 22 -1.23 20.08 6.95
C GLN A 22 -1.93 18.92 7.63
N ALA A 23 -2.86 18.29 6.93
CA ALA A 23 -3.45 17.04 7.38
C ALA A 23 -2.32 16.01 7.51
N ALA A 24 -2.21 15.36 8.68
CA ALA A 24 -1.29 14.25 8.84
C ALA A 24 -1.66 13.13 7.86
N PRO A 25 -0.69 12.38 7.31
CA PRO A 25 -0.98 11.17 6.53
C PRO A 25 -1.88 10.22 7.31
N LEU A 26 -2.76 9.52 6.59
CA LEU A 26 -3.58 8.46 7.19
C LEU A 26 -2.68 7.33 7.69
N PRO A 27 -3.04 6.67 8.80
CA PRO A 27 -2.46 5.39 9.18
C PRO A 27 -2.53 4.38 8.01
N THR A 28 -1.50 3.56 7.82
CA THR A 28 -1.43 2.63 6.67
C THR A 28 -2.58 1.63 6.64
N ASP A 29 -3.10 1.22 7.79
CA ASP A 29 -4.27 0.35 7.95
C ASP A 29 -5.61 1.03 7.61
N GLN A 30 -5.61 2.33 7.37
CA GLN A 30 -6.78 3.12 6.97
C GLN A 30 -6.74 3.57 5.51
N VAL A 31 -5.64 3.29 4.79
CA VAL A 31 -5.50 3.66 3.39
C VAL A 31 -6.43 2.80 2.56
N GLN A 32 -7.49 3.41 2.01
CA GLN A 32 -8.36 2.75 1.04
C GLN A 32 -7.78 2.90 -0.37
N TRP A 33 -7.73 1.79 -1.09
CA TRP A 33 -7.24 1.73 -2.46
C TRP A 33 -8.15 0.84 -3.30
N GLN A 34 -8.06 1.00 -4.62
CA GLN A 34 -8.79 0.23 -5.61
C GLN A 34 -7.80 -0.52 -6.48
N TYR A 35 -8.16 -1.74 -6.87
CA TYR A 35 -7.38 -2.53 -7.80
C TYR A 35 -8.25 -3.22 -8.85
N ASN A 36 -7.63 -3.54 -9.97
CA ASN A 36 -8.21 -4.36 -11.04
C ASN A 36 -7.13 -5.30 -11.58
N TRP A 37 -7.51 -6.56 -11.82
CA TRP A 37 -6.69 -7.52 -12.53
C TRP A 37 -7.30 -7.86 -13.89
N THR A 38 -6.51 -7.69 -14.94
CA THR A 38 -6.88 -8.03 -16.31
C THR A 38 -5.92 -9.09 -16.87
N PRO A 39 -6.40 -10.28 -17.25
CA PRO A 39 -5.55 -11.28 -17.89
C PRO A 39 -5.16 -10.82 -19.30
N GLY A 40 -3.88 -10.92 -19.65
CA GLY A 40 -3.39 -10.56 -20.99
C GLY A 40 -3.90 -11.50 -22.08
N THR A 41 -4.21 -12.75 -21.71
CA THR A 41 -4.99 -13.69 -22.51
C THR A 41 -6.03 -14.39 -21.63
N PRO A 42 -7.28 -14.59 -22.09
CA PRO A 42 -8.33 -15.18 -21.26
C PRO A 42 -8.13 -16.68 -21.01
N SER A 43 -7.22 -17.32 -21.75
CA SER A 43 -6.91 -18.75 -21.61
C SER A 43 -5.54 -19.10 -22.17
N VAL A 44 -5.01 -20.23 -21.70
CA VAL A 44 -3.85 -20.92 -22.27
C VAL A 44 -4.27 -22.30 -22.75
N SER A 45 -3.96 -22.60 -24.02
CA SER A 45 -4.24 -23.91 -24.62
C SER A 45 -3.16 -24.94 -24.31
N SER A 46 -3.57 -26.20 -24.19
CA SER A 46 -2.66 -27.33 -24.08
C SER A 46 -1.85 -27.55 -25.36
N ASN A 47 -0.76 -28.28 -25.25
CA ASN A 47 0.16 -28.54 -26.37
C ASN A 47 -0.32 -29.61 -27.34
N ASN A 48 -1.09 -30.58 -26.85
CA ASN A 48 -1.44 -31.79 -27.58
C ASN A 48 -2.91 -31.85 -28.00
N SER A 49 -3.73 -30.85 -27.67
CA SER A 49 -5.12 -30.79 -28.12
C SER A 49 -5.71 -29.38 -28.02
N PRO A 50 -6.51 -28.96 -29.02
CA PRO A 50 -7.13 -27.63 -29.03
C PRO A 50 -8.30 -27.50 -28.04
N VAL A 51 -8.87 -28.61 -27.56
CA VAL A 51 -9.99 -28.59 -26.60
C VAL A 51 -9.55 -28.54 -25.14
N GLY A 52 -8.26 -28.78 -24.88
CA GLY A 52 -7.69 -28.64 -23.54
C GLY A 52 -7.25 -27.21 -23.28
N VAL A 53 -7.92 -26.51 -22.37
CA VAL A 53 -7.59 -25.12 -22.03
C VAL A 53 -7.60 -24.89 -20.52
N VAL A 54 -6.75 -23.97 -20.06
CA VAL A 54 -6.86 -23.36 -18.73
C VAL A 54 -7.34 -21.92 -18.92
N THR A 55 -8.47 -21.58 -18.31
CA THR A 55 -9.12 -20.27 -18.42
C THR A 55 -8.85 -19.43 -17.18
N PHE A 56 -8.75 -18.12 -17.38
CA PHE A 56 -8.57 -17.10 -16.34
C PHE A 56 -9.86 -16.29 -16.22
N THR A 57 -10.32 -16.00 -15.01
CA THR A 57 -11.36 -15.00 -14.80
C THR A 57 -10.77 -13.59 -14.86
N ASN A 58 -11.55 -12.65 -15.38
CA ASN A 58 -11.25 -11.23 -15.24
C ASN A 58 -11.89 -10.72 -13.94
N GLU A 59 -11.08 -10.15 -13.05
CA GLU A 59 -11.60 -9.56 -11.82
C GLU A 59 -12.08 -8.13 -12.09
N LEU A 60 -13.26 -7.81 -11.58
CA LEU A 60 -13.79 -6.45 -11.68
C LEU A 60 -13.07 -5.53 -10.68
N PRO A 61 -13.02 -4.22 -10.95
CA PRO A 61 -12.43 -3.27 -10.01
C PRO A 61 -13.03 -3.42 -8.61
N THR A 62 -12.17 -3.62 -7.60
CA THR A 62 -12.56 -3.88 -6.21
C THR A 62 -11.74 -2.99 -5.27
N PHE A 63 -12.24 -2.74 -4.06
CA PHE A 63 -11.58 -1.95 -3.04
C PHE A 63 -10.95 -2.83 -1.96
N ALA A 64 -9.84 -2.36 -1.41
CA ALA A 64 -9.19 -2.92 -0.23
C ALA A 64 -8.74 -1.78 0.70
N THR A 65 -8.38 -2.12 1.93
CA THR A 65 -7.93 -1.16 2.94
C THR A 65 -6.70 -1.72 3.65
N GLY A 66 -5.65 -0.90 3.75
CA GLY A 66 -4.36 -1.31 4.28
C GLY A 66 -3.71 -2.45 3.51
N SER A 67 -2.83 -3.19 4.18
CA SER A 67 -2.22 -4.40 3.60
C SER A 67 -3.24 -5.53 3.50
N SER A 68 -3.30 -6.21 2.36
CA SER A 68 -4.31 -7.25 2.10
C SER A 68 -3.81 -8.30 1.11
N ASP A 69 -4.31 -9.52 1.28
CA ASP A 69 -4.26 -10.53 0.24
C ASP A 69 -5.39 -10.28 -0.76
N ILE A 70 -5.08 -10.38 -2.05
CA ILE A 70 -6.02 -10.19 -3.16
C ILE A 70 -5.96 -11.36 -4.13
N VAL A 71 -7.08 -11.67 -4.76
CA VAL A 71 -7.14 -12.67 -5.82
C VAL A 71 -6.88 -11.97 -7.15
N ALA A 72 -5.86 -12.42 -7.89
CA ALA A 72 -5.54 -11.90 -9.21
C ALA A 72 -6.46 -12.51 -10.27
N THR A 73 -6.72 -13.81 -10.18
CA THR A 73 -7.65 -14.52 -11.07
C THR A 73 -7.99 -15.89 -10.52
N ASN A 74 -9.17 -16.39 -10.90
CA ASN A 74 -9.56 -17.77 -10.70
C ASN A 74 -9.23 -18.60 -11.94
N LEU A 75 -8.82 -19.86 -11.71
CA LEU A 75 -8.41 -20.80 -12.74
C LEU A 75 -9.44 -21.92 -12.88
N ARG A 76 -9.83 -22.21 -14.13
CA ARG A 76 -10.60 -23.41 -14.48
C ARG A 76 -9.96 -24.14 -15.65
N VAL A 77 -9.84 -25.45 -15.53
CA VAL A 77 -9.41 -26.33 -16.62
C VAL A 77 -10.65 -26.87 -17.36
N ALA A 78 -10.53 -27.03 -18.67
CA ALA A 78 -11.52 -27.71 -19.49
C ALA A 78 -10.80 -28.74 -20.36
N SER A 79 -11.29 -29.98 -20.35
CA SER A 79 -10.76 -31.08 -21.16
C SER A 79 -11.84 -32.15 -21.35
N THR A 80 -11.82 -32.81 -22.51
CA THR A 80 -12.64 -34.00 -22.81
C THR A 80 -11.78 -35.26 -22.94
N LEU A 81 -10.47 -35.16 -22.71
CA LEU A 81 -9.56 -36.30 -22.83
C LEU A 81 -9.60 -37.12 -21.53
N PRO A 82 -9.44 -38.45 -21.60
CA PRO A 82 -9.35 -39.28 -20.42
C PRO A 82 -8.00 -39.12 -19.72
N ALA A 83 -7.94 -39.46 -18.43
CA ALA A 83 -6.73 -39.41 -17.61
C ALA A 83 -5.55 -40.24 -18.15
N THR A 84 -5.82 -41.26 -18.98
CA THR A 84 -4.79 -42.08 -19.65
C THR A 84 -4.08 -41.37 -20.79
N THR A 85 -4.68 -40.32 -21.36
CA THR A 85 -4.11 -39.50 -22.44
C THR A 85 -4.39 -38.02 -22.17
N PRO A 86 -3.83 -37.45 -21.09
CA PRO A 86 -4.20 -36.12 -20.63
C PRO A 86 -3.71 -35.01 -21.57
N ASN A 87 -4.30 -33.83 -21.43
CA ASN A 87 -3.71 -32.59 -21.95
C ASN A 87 -2.41 -32.26 -21.22
N VAL A 88 -1.46 -31.67 -21.94
CA VAL A 88 -0.11 -31.37 -21.43
C VAL A 88 0.23 -29.89 -21.66
N LEU A 89 0.88 -29.25 -20.69
CA LEU A 89 1.45 -27.90 -20.75
C LEU A 89 2.98 -27.97 -20.60
N THR A 90 3.70 -28.08 -21.72
CA THR A 90 5.17 -28.13 -21.78
C THR A 90 5.75 -26.84 -22.38
N THR A 91 5.43 -26.55 -23.65
CA THR A 91 5.91 -25.35 -24.33
C THR A 91 4.92 -24.20 -24.24
N ASN A 92 3.62 -24.50 -24.18
CA ASN A 92 2.60 -23.51 -23.83
C ASN A 92 2.64 -23.25 -22.31
N GLY A 93 1.74 -22.42 -21.80
CA GLY A 93 1.70 -22.12 -20.36
C GLY A 93 1.93 -20.66 -20.02
N ALA A 94 2.62 -19.92 -20.88
CA ALA A 94 2.95 -18.52 -20.61
C ALA A 94 1.67 -17.69 -20.52
N TYR A 95 1.58 -16.86 -19.49
CA TYR A 95 0.49 -15.92 -19.28
C TYR A 95 1.03 -14.60 -18.74
N SER A 96 0.22 -13.56 -18.87
CA SER A 96 0.45 -12.26 -18.25
C SER A 96 -0.82 -11.78 -17.55
N MET A 97 -0.64 -11.06 -16.43
CA MET A 97 -1.72 -10.45 -15.66
C MET A 97 -1.37 -8.99 -15.44
N GLY A 98 -2.20 -8.09 -15.99
CA GLY A 98 -2.11 -6.66 -15.73
C GLY A 98 -2.77 -6.33 -14.39
N LEU A 99 -2.03 -5.69 -13.49
CA LEU A 99 -2.56 -5.06 -12.29
C LEU A 99 -2.60 -3.55 -12.50
N THR A 100 -3.76 -2.95 -12.27
CA THR A 100 -3.90 -1.51 -12.05
C THR A 100 -4.29 -1.27 -10.61
N ILE A 101 -3.55 -0.41 -9.92
CA ILE A 101 -3.82 0.01 -8.54
C ILE A 101 -4.00 1.53 -8.50
N SER A 102 -4.94 2.01 -7.69
CA SER A 102 -5.18 3.44 -7.53
C SER A 102 -5.63 3.79 -6.11
N MET A 103 -5.35 5.02 -5.70
CA MET A 103 -5.78 5.58 -4.42
C MET A 103 -6.08 7.07 -4.56
N PHE A 104 -6.93 7.59 -3.67
CA PHE A 104 -7.19 9.02 -3.55
C PHE A 104 -6.52 9.56 -2.30
N GLU A 105 -5.70 10.60 -2.43
CA GLU A 105 -5.08 11.32 -1.31
C GLU A 105 -5.22 12.82 -1.52
N ASN A 106 -5.75 13.52 -0.51
CA ASN A 106 -5.94 14.97 -0.53
C ASN A 106 -6.68 15.48 -1.79
N GLY A 107 -7.65 14.71 -2.28
CA GLY A 107 -8.43 15.02 -3.49
C GLY A 107 -7.72 14.71 -4.81
N THR A 108 -6.51 14.15 -4.79
CA THR A 108 -5.75 13.75 -5.97
C THR A 108 -5.80 12.24 -6.17
N LEU A 109 -6.11 11.80 -7.39
CA LEU A 109 -6.05 10.38 -7.78
C LEU A 109 -4.61 10.02 -8.16
N HIS A 110 -4.06 9.00 -7.51
CA HIS A 110 -2.80 8.36 -7.87
C HIS A 110 -3.10 6.99 -8.48
N THR A 111 -2.37 6.62 -9.53
CA THR A 111 -2.58 5.34 -10.23
C THR A 111 -1.24 4.76 -10.67
N GLY A 112 -1.09 3.45 -10.54
CA GLY A 112 0.02 2.66 -11.03
C GLY A 112 -0.48 1.47 -11.83
N SER A 113 0.32 0.96 -12.75
CA SER A 113 0.02 -0.28 -13.45
C SER A 113 1.28 -1.09 -13.72
N HIS A 114 1.17 -2.40 -13.60
CA HIS A 114 2.27 -3.34 -13.83
C HIS A 114 1.74 -4.61 -14.47
N THR A 115 2.57 -5.28 -15.27
CA THR A 115 2.23 -6.59 -15.85
C THR A 115 3.10 -7.66 -15.23
N PHE A 116 2.46 -8.57 -14.50
CA PHE A 116 3.11 -9.77 -14.00
C PHE A 116 3.07 -10.86 -15.06
N THR A 117 4.12 -11.67 -15.10
CA THR A 117 4.26 -12.79 -16.03
C THR A 117 4.50 -14.08 -15.27
N GLY A 118 4.01 -15.18 -15.85
CA GLY A 118 4.22 -16.50 -15.29
C GLY A 118 4.02 -17.59 -16.34
N LYS A 119 4.22 -18.83 -15.90
CA LYS A 119 4.03 -20.01 -16.75
C LYS A 119 3.31 -21.12 -16.00
N LEU A 120 2.18 -21.55 -16.55
CA LEU A 120 1.51 -22.79 -16.17
C LEU A 120 2.23 -23.99 -16.79
N SER A 121 2.26 -25.10 -16.06
CA SER A 121 2.84 -26.37 -16.53
C SER A 121 2.05 -27.56 -15.97
N GLY A 122 2.38 -28.77 -16.41
CA GLY A 122 1.78 -30.01 -15.91
C GLY A 122 0.76 -30.62 -16.86
N THR A 123 -0.20 -31.34 -16.30
CA THR A 123 -1.18 -32.10 -17.08
C THR A 123 -2.59 -31.96 -16.52
N PHE A 124 -3.61 -32.14 -17.36
CA PHE A 124 -5.01 -32.16 -16.95
C PHE A 124 -5.84 -32.99 -17.92
N SER A 125 -6.97 -33.52 -17.47
CA SER A 125 -7.91 -34.36 -18.24
C SER A 125 -9.34 -34.06 -17.79
N SER A 126 -10.32 -34.80 -18.28
CA SER A 126 -11.70 -34.68 -17.80
C SER A 126 -11.91 -35.15 -16.36
N GLU A 127 -11.00 -35.98 -15.84
CA GLU A 127 -11.08 -36.62 -14.51
C GLU A 127 -9.98 -36.17 -13.53
N ALA A 128 -8.89 -35.58 -14.02
CA ALA A 128 -7.75 -35.17 -13.18
C ALA A 128 -7.19 -33.81 -13.58
N SER A 129 -6.56 -33.10 -12.64
CA SER A 129 -5.82 -31.87 -12.91
C SER A 129 -4.59 -31.81 -12.01
N ASN A 130 -3.43 -31.60 -12.62
CA ASN A 130 -2.13 -31.44 -11.98
C ASN A 130 -1.40 -30.25 -12.65
N VAL A 131 -2.10 -29.12 -12.71
CA VAL A 131 -1.55 -27.86 -13.19
C VAL A 131 -0.67 -27.28 -12.09
N LYS A 132 0.49 -26.76 -12.48
CA LYS A 132 1.44 -26.06 -11.62
C LYS A 132 1.65 -24.66 -12.16
N ASN A 133 2.00 -23.73 -11.28
CA ASN A 133 2.35 -22.38 -11.65
C ASN A 133 3.79 -22.05 -11.24
N SER A 134 4.49 -21.30 -12.10
CA SER A 134 5.76 -20.66 -11.79
C SER A 134 5.65 -19.19 -12.17
N PHE A 135 5.87 -18.29 -11.22
CA PHE A 135 6.03 -16.87 -11.52
C PHE A 135 7.39 -16.62 -12.18
N ASP A 136 7.46 -15.61 -13.03
CA ASP A 136 8.73 -15.16 -13.60
C ASP A 136 9.56 -14.48 -12.51
N PRO A 137 10.78 -14.97 -12.20
CA PRO A 137 11.63 -14.40 -11.15
C PRO A 137 12.07 -12.96 -11.44
N GLY A 138 11.96 -12.49 -12.69
CA GLY A 138 12.18 -11.09 -13.06
C GLY A 138 10.98 -10.21 -12.71
N SER A 139 10.33 -9.66 -13.74
CA SER A 139 9.21 -8.72 -13.59
C SER A 139 7.94 -9.31 -12.98
N GLY A 140 7.88 -10.62 -12.72
CA GLY A 140 6.62 -11.34 -12.50
C GLY A 140 6.27 -11.69 -11.05
N SER A 141 7.17 -11.47 -10.08
CA SER A 141 6.91 -11.86 -8.68
C SER A 141 6.75 -10.70 -7.71
N PHE A 142 7.23 -9.50 -8.06
CA PHE A 142 7.30 -8.36 -7.14
C PHE A 142 7.29 -7.02 -7.89
N VAL A 143 6.60 -6.01 -7.34
CA VAL A 143 6.68 -4.61 -7.79
C VAL A 143 6.35 -3.66 -6.64
N VAL A 144 6.92 -2.45 -6.65
CA VAL A 144 6.56 -1.37 -5.72
C VAL A 144 5.93 -0.23 -6.51
N PHE A 145 4.70 0.15 -6.16
CA PHE A 145 4.05 1.34 -6.70
C PHE A 145 4.19 2.49 -5.72
N GLN A 146 4.67 3.61 -6.23
CA GLN A 146 4.78 4.86 -5.49
C GLN A 146 3.52 5.71 -5.75
N LEU A 147 2.54 5.63 -4.85
CA LEU A 147 1.26 6.33 -4.98
C LEU A 147 1.11 7.35 -3.86
N GLY A 148 1.18 8.64 -4.21
CA GLY A 148 1.14 9.71 -3.21
C GLY A 148 2.25 9.53 -2.17
N SER A 149 1.88 9.60 -0.89
CA SER A 149 2.76 9.39 0.26
C SER A 149 3.01 7.92 0.64
N TYR A 150 2.48 6.96 -0.10
CA TYR A 150 2.57 5.53 0.22
C TYR A 150 3.31 4.73 -0.85
N ASP A 151 3.92 3.65 -0.39
CA ASP A 151 4.48 2.59 -1.21
C ASP A 151 3.59 1.35 -1.09
N PHE A 152 3.16 0.84 -2.24
CA PHE A 152 2.39 -0.39 -2.36
C PHE A 152 3.30 -1.48 -2.90
N THR A 153 3.74 -2.35 -2.02
CA THR A 153 4.59 -3.49 -2.37
C THR A 153 3.71 -4.68 -2.69
N VAL A 154 3.65 -5.07 -3.97
CA VAL A 154 2.82 -6.19 -4.44
C VAL A 154 3.69 -7.39 -4.73
N ARG A 155 3.32 -8.55 -4.16
CA ARG A 155 4.01 -9.84 -4.30
C ARG A 155 3.07 -10.92 -4.83
N MET A 156 3.51 -11.66 -5.83
CA MET A 156 2.82 -12.85 -6.33
C MET A 156 3.45 -14.08 -5.69
N ASP A 157 2.83 -14.62 -4.64
CA ASP A 157 3.40 -15.73 -3.85
C ASP A 157 2.40 -16.86 -3.56
N ALA A 158 1.11 -16.66 -3.82
CA ALA A 158 0.07 -17.64 -3.56
C ALA A 158 -0.52 -18.23 -4.84
N TYR A 159 -0.60 -19.56 -4.87
CA TYR A 159 -1.19 -20.35 -5.95
C TYR A 159 -1.98 -21.52 -5.37
N THR A 160 -3.24 -21.64 -5.80
CA THR A 160 -4.08 -22.82 -5.53
C THR A 160 -4.32 -23.56 -6.85
N PRO A 161 -3.91 -24.83 -6.99
CA PRO A 161 -4.13 -25.59 -8.21
C PRO A 161 -5.63 -25.77 -8.53
N PRO A 162 -6.04 -25.70 -9.80
CA PRO A 162 -7.40 -26.03 -10.19
C PRO A 162 -7.66 -27.54 -10.13
N GLY A 163 -8.88 -27.93 -9.71
CA GLY A 163 -9.35 -29.30 -9.82
C GLY A 163 -9.68 -29.73 -11.26
N PRO A 164 -10.09 -30.99 -11.49
CA PRO A 164 -10.59 -31.43 -12.80
C PRO A 164 -11.82 -30.62 -13.24
N PRO A 165 -12.24 -30.68 -14.53
CA PRO A 165 -13.34 -29.87 -15.05
C PRO A 165 -14.66 -29.98 -14.29
N SER A 166 -14.96 -31.14 -13.70
CA SER A 166 -16.17 -31.37 -12.89
C SER A 166 -16.06 -30.90 -11.44
N ALA A 167 -14.89 -30.43 -10.99
CA ALA A 167 -14.71 -29.96 -9.63
C ALA A 167 -15.40 -28.62 -9.40
N VAL A 168 -16.03 -28.49 -8.24
CA VAL A 168 -16.63 -27.22 -7.80
C VAL A 168 -15.55 -26.19 -7.47
N GLN A 169 -14.45 -26.65 -6.86
CA GLN A 169 -13.34 -25.81 -6.44
C GLN A 169 -12.49 -25.37 -7.64
N THR A 170 -12.40 -24.06 -7.83
CA THR A 170 -11.49 -23.43 -8.79
C THR A 170 -10.10 -23.31 -8.21
N GLY A 171 -9.10 -23.26 -9.08
CA GLY A 171 -7.78 -22.79 -8.70
C GLY A 171 -7.77 -21.27 -8.59
N SER A 172 -6.68 -20.71 -8.09
CA SER A 172 -6.49 -19.26 -8.04
C SER A 172 -5.01 -18.88 -8.11
N ILE A 173 -4.78 -17.68 -8.60
CA ILE A 173 -3.51 -16.96 -8.44
C ILE A 173 -3.82 -15.74 -7.57
N SER A 174 -3.05 -15.55 -6.52
CA SER A 174 -3.25 -14.47 -5.54
C SER A 174 -1.97 -13.66 -5.37
N ALA A 175 -2.13 -12.45 -4.85
CA ALA A 175 -1.05 -11.55 -4.53
C ALA A 175 -1.24 -10.98 -3.12
N HIS A 176 -0.12 -10.70 -2.44
CA HIS A 176 -0.10 -9.92 -1.22
C HIS A 176 0.25 -8.46 -1.55
N VAL A 177 -0.51 -7.52 -1.02
CA VAL A 177 -0.21 -6.08 -1.11
C VAL A 177 0.13 -5.57 0.27
N GLU A 178 1.36 -5.11 0.45
CA GLU A 178 1.84 -4.44 1.65
C GLU A 178 1.85 -2.92 1.43
N VAL A 179 1.21 -2.18 2.34
CA VAL A 179 1.10 -0.73 2.29
C VAL A 179 1.98 -0.10 3.36
N SER A 180 2.93 0.74 2.95
CA SER A 180 3.84 1.46 3.85
C SER A 180 3.88 2.96 3.53
N LEU A 181 4.12 3.80 4.54
CA LEU A 181 4.42 5.23 4.33
C LEU A 181 5.84 5.38 3.77
N ARG A 182 6.02 6.12 2.68
CA ARG A 182 7.32 6.26 2.00
C ARG A 182 8.35 6.99 2.86
N ASP A 183 7.90 8.03 3.56
CA ASP A 183 8.78 8.98 4.25
C ASP A 183 8.68 8.89 5.78
N THR A 184 8.20 7.79 6.35
CA THR A 184 8.40 7.59 7.78
C THR A 184 9.88 7.36 8.01
N PRO A 185 10.65 8.31 8.60
CA PRO A 185 11.93 7.95 9.18
C PRO A 185 11.67 6.75 10.10
N PRO A 186 12.61 5.79 10.21
CA PRO A 186 12.43 4.62 11.08
C PRO A 186 11.88 5.14 12.39
N VAL A 187 10.70 4.64 12.79
CA VAL A 187 10.01 5.12 13.99
C VAL A 187 11.06 5.08 15.08
N VAL A 188 11.54 6.26 15.47
CA VAL A 188 12.46 6.38 16.57
C VAL A 188 11.56 6.10 17.76
N THR A 189 11.47 4.82 18.14
CA THR A 189 10.74 4.37 19.33
C THR A 189 11.41 4.89 20.59
N GLU A 190 12.58 5.51 20.45
CA GLU A 190 13.03 6.52 21.38
C GLU A 190 12.09 7.73 21.26
N THR A 191 11.03 7.72 22.06
CA THR A 191 10.40 8.96 22.52
C THR A 191 11.54 9.93 22.84
N PRO A 192 11.70 11.04 22.10
CA PRO A 192 12.69 12.04 22.44
C PRO A 192 12.44 12.38 23.90
N GLU A 193 13.40 12.08 24.77
CA GLU A 193 13.35 12.55 26.14
C GLU A 193 13.04 14.06 26.05
N PRO A 194 12.01 14.55 26.77
CA PRO A 194 11.34 15.77 26.40
C PRO A 194 12.25 16.97 26.61
N GLY A 195 13.05 17.30 25.58
CA GLY A 195 13.79 18.55 25.50
C GLY A 195 12.85 19.75 25.59
N THR A 196 11.58 19.58 25.21
CA THR A 196 10.50 20.54 25.39
C THR A 196 10.10 20.74 26.86
N MET A 197 10.18 19.71 27.71
CA MET A 197 10.03 19.89 29.17
C MET A 197 11.23 20.61 29.77
N VAL A 198 12.44 20.31 29.29
CA VAL A 198 13.66 21.02 29.73
C VAL A 198 13.62 22.49 29.30
N LEU A 199 13.26 22.77 28.04
CA LEU A 199 13.09 24.13 27.52
C LEU A 199 11.94 24.87 28.19
N GLY A 200 10.80 24.20 28.44
CA GLY A 200 9.68 24.74 29.20
C GLY A 200 10.09 25.09 30.64
N GLY A 201 10.86 24.23 31.30
CA GLY A 201 11.42 24.46 32.63
C GLY A 201 12.42 25.63 32.66
N LEU A 202 13.31 25.72 31.66
CA LEU A 202 14.27 26.82 31.51
C LEU A 202 13.57 28.16 31.22
N ALA A 203 12.55 28.16 30.37
CA ALA A 203 11.76 29.36 30.09
C ALA A 203 11.04 29.87 31.34
N LEU A 204 10.41 28.98 32.12
CA LEU A 204 9.73 29.34 33.36
C LEU A 204 10.70 29.85 34.44
N THR A 205 11.88 29.24 34.58
CA THR A 205 12.90 29.72 35.54
C THR A 205 13.48 31.07 35.15
N CYS A 206 13.74 31.32 33.86
CA CYS A 206 14.20 32.63 33.38
C CYS A 206 13.16 33.72 33.61
N ILE A 207 11.89 33.47 33.25
CA ILE A 207 10.80 34.44 33.44
C ILE A 207 10.57 34.71 34.93
N GLY A 208 10.55 33.66 35.76
CA GLY A 208 10.43 33.78 37.21
C GLY A 208 11.59 34.57 37.83
N GLY A 209 12.83 34.31 37.41
CA GLY A 209 14.01 35.02 37.90
C GLY A 209 14.02 36.51 37.54
N VAL A 210 13.59 36.88 36.33
CA VAL A 210 13.46 38.28 35.91
C VAL A 210 12.37 39.01 36.70
N ALA A 211 11.21 38.37 36.92
CA ALA A 211 10.12 38.93 37.72
C ALA A 211 10.55 39.16 39.18
N TRP A 212 11.27 38.21 39.78
CA TRP A 212 11.77 38.33 41.16
C TRP A 212 12.78 39.47 41.34
N ARG A 213 13.74 39.60 40.42
CA ARG A 213 14.73 40.70 40.45
C ARG A 213 14.09 42.09 40.34
N LYS A 214 13.03 42.23 39.54
CA LYS A 214 12.27 43.49 39.46
C LYS A 214 11.61 43.83 40.80
N ARG A 215 11.07 42.85 41.52
CA ARG A 215 10.37 43.06 42.80
C ARG A 215 11.31 43.61 43.89
N ARG A 216 12.52 43.06 44.03
CA ARG A 216 13.49 43.52 45.05
C ARG A 216 14.02 44.94 44.83
N LYS A 217 14.09 45.39 43.57
CA LYS A 217 14.49 46.78 43.27
C LYS A 217 13.45 47.80 43.71
N VAL A 218 12.17 47.43 43.74
CA VAL A 218 11.09 48.29 44.24
C VAL A 218 11.16 48.41 45.75
N GLU A 219 11.43 47.31 46.47
CA GLU A 219 11.57 47.32 47.93
C GLU A 219 12.79 48.10 48.42
N ALA A 220 13.92 48.05 47.71
CA ALA A 220 15.12 48.82 48.07
C ALA A 220 15.01 50.33 47.79
N ALA A 221 13.99 50.75 47.04
CA ALA A 221 13.74 52.15 46.70
C ALA A 221 12.61 52.78 47.54
N ALA A 222 11.99 52.01 48.44
CA ALA A 222 10.98 52.45 49.39
C ALA A 222 11.62 52.69 50.76
#